data_AF-A0A953EH81-F1
#
_entry.id   AF-A0A953EH81-F1
#
_cell.length_a   1.000
_cell.length_b   1.000
_cell.length_c   1.000
_cell.angle_alpha   90.00
_cell.angle_beta   90.00
_cell.angle_gamma   90.00
#
_symmetry.space_group_name_H-M   'P 1'
#
loop_
_entity.id
_entity.type
_entity.pdbx_description
1 polymer ?
#
loop_
_entity_poly.entity_id
_entity_poly.type
_entity_poly.pdbx_seq_one_letter_code
_entity_poly.pdbx_strand_id
1 'polypeptide(L)'
;MTQGFQITSAAVSDRGLSEKRPQNEDSYLSNPTFGIFAVADGVGGAQAGEVASQMAMEILGEAFNNALPGSDAEQVMELALDQANAAIYQMSTELSQLAQMATTVVALHLDGNIATIGHAGDSRLYRLDRDGTLHRETEDHSVVADEVRAGRMTEEQAENHPAKNVINRALGAEPSVKLDLKTKLVSHDCTYLLCSDGVTRHIPDKELAQILSGDDPNEICRIIKETCYQRGAEDNLTAVVIKYDGVEPNSTHQEDEPPVVEEDPAEFDTVASVRLPIEPTPELMNEIPAEELSPEPSALAEPIEPVVDAAPANETAPAVSEPLPLPVQAEGAAPPITEERRATDFTRDYVTAREADRERLAQVLEESPAERSGGRRTLLAALGALILGTAIGLGVYHFGFAEKPIEEPSLPNISEMRSGNIAFTAFEENRRNVDKDPALYIQRQPPPQDAADHYLLGRAYLLLGDLQKAKASFTEAKKLMDSSDESNIGVMRDDIILAEAVLADPDASAAFKREIDAAKTPKSTEPANAPR
;
A
#
# COMPACT_ATOMS: atom_id res chain seq x y z
N MET A 1 6.59 16.01 -12.09
CA MET A 1 7.98 16.51 -12.02
C MET A 1 8.05 17.48 -10.86
N THR A 2 8.68 17.08 -9.77
CA THR A 2 8.80 17.86 -8.54
C THR A 2 9.67 19.11 -8.75
N GLN A 3 9.06 20.26 -8.99
CA GLN A 3 9.81 21.52 -8.90
C GLN A 3 10.10 21.81 -7.42
N GLY A 4 11.39 21.87 -7.06
CA GLY A 4 11.83 22.25 -5.72
C GLY A 4 12.08 21.13 -4.72
N PHE A 5 11.88 19.85 -5.07
CA PHE A 5 12.10 18.72 -4.14
C PHE A 5 12.82 17.54 -4.81
N GLN A 6 13.82 17.00 -4.11
CA GLN A 6 14.56 15.80 -4.49
C GLN A 6 14.23 14.66 -3.52
N ILE A 7 13.94 13.48 -4.08
CA ILE A 7 13.72 12.26 -3.32
C ILE A 7 14.99 11.40 -3.42
N THR A 8 15.50 10.95 -2.29
CA THR A 8 16.38 9.77 -2.24
C THR A 8 15.81 8.77 -1.25
N SER A 9 15.91 7.48 -1.56
CA SER A 9 15.30 6.42 -0.75
C SER A 9 16.12 5.15 -0.76
N ALA A 10 16.04 4.41 0.35
CA ALA A 10 16.53 3.04 0.44
C ALA A 10 15.51 2.19 1.19
N ALA A 11 15.58 0.88 1.00
CA ALA A 11 14.75 -0.08 1.69
C ALA A 11 15.59 -1.24 2.20
N VAL A 12 15.13 -1.86 3.28
CA VAL A 12 15.62 -3.13 3.78
C VAL A 12 14.44 -3.97 4.20
N SER A 13 14.44 -5.24 3.82
CA SER A 13 13.50 -6.25 4.29
C SER A 13 14.28 -7.52 4.61
N ASP A 14 13.94 -8.20 5.70
CA ASP A 14 14.51 -9.50 6.06
C ASP A 14 13.51 -10.34 6.85
N ARG A 15 13.58 -11.65 6.65
CA ARG A 15 12.87 -12.68 7.43
C ARG A 15 13.15 -12.56 8.95
N GLY A 16 14.32 -12.05 9.33
CA GLY A 16 14.76 -11.98 10.72
C GLY A 16 15.40 -13.29 11.20
N LEU A 17 15.40 -13.53 12.51
CA LEU A 17 16.05 -14.68 13.13
C LEU A 17 15.07 -15.74 13.65
N SER A 18 13.84 -15.36 13.96
CA SER A 18 12.79 -16.21 14.53
C SER A 18 12.54 -17.53 13.78
N GLU A 19 12.59 -18.67 14.48
CA GLU A 19 12.21 -19.98 13.89
C GLU A 19 10.70 -20.07 13.61
N LYS A 20 9.88 -19.21 14.22
CA LYS A 20 8.42 -19.16 14.03
C LYS A 20 8.00 -18.54 12.70
N ARG A 21 8.88 -17.76 12.06
CA ARG A 21 8.68 -17.12 10.76
C ARG A 21 9.56 -17.81 9.71
N PRO A 22 9.13 -18.93 9.11
CA PRO A 22 9.95 -19.67 8.15
C PRO A 22 10.20 -18.90 6.85
N GLN A 23 9.36 -17.91 6.56
CA GLN A 23 9.41 -17.06 5.37
C GLN A 23 9.31 -15.58 5.77
N ASN A 24 9.55 -14.69 4.80
CA ASN A 24 9.35 -13.26 4.96
C ASN A 24 7.98 -12.91 4.39
N GLU A 25 7.01 -12.61 5.24
CA GLU A 25 5.64 -12.25 4.85
C GLU A 25 5.49 -10.73 4.64
N ASP A 26 6.52 -9.93 4.96
CA ASP A 26 6.57 -8.51 4.64
C ASP A 26 6.80 -8.25 3.14
N SER A 27 6.20 -7.19 2.62
CA SER A 27 6.49 -6.61 1.30
C SER A 27 6.62 -5.08 1.38
N TYR A 28 7.31 -4.48 0.39
CA TYR A 28 7.43 -3.03 0.30
C TYR A 28 7.39 -2.53 -1.16
N LEU A 29 6.99 -1.26 -1.31
CA LEU A 29 7.03 -0.50 -2.55
C LEU A 29 7.95 0.71 -2.35
N SER A 30 8.84 0.98 -3.30
CA SER A 30 9.72 2.15 -3.29
C SER A 30 9.93 2.65 -4.71
N ASN A 31 9.13 3.63 -5.12
CA ASN A 31 9.13 4.15 -6.49
C ASN A 31 9.26 5.69 -6.50
N PRO A 32 10.49 6.23 -6.30
CA PRO A 32 10.73 7.67 -6.25
C PRO A 32 10.36 8.41 -7.55
N THR A 33 10.29 7.72 -8.69
CA THR A 33 9.85 8.30 -9.97
C THR A 33 8.40 8.77 -9.94
N PHE A 34 7.55 8.05 -9.22
CA PHE A 34 6.11 8.34 -9.05
C PHE A 34 5.78 8.76 -7.60
N GLY A 35 6.79 9.08 -6.79
CA GLY A 35 6.62 9.56 -5.41
C GLY A 35 5.98 8.58 -4.43
N ILE A 36 5.72 7.33 -4.81
CA ILE A 36 4.95 6.35 -4.02
C ILE A 36 5.86 5.35 -3.28
N PHE A 37 5.58 5.19 -1.99
CA PHE A 37 6.27 4.29 -1.06
C PHE A 37 5.23 3.55 -0.21
N ALA A 38 5.47 2.29 0.10
CA ALA A 38 4.61 1.54 1.04
C ALA A 38 5.35 0.40 1.73
N VAL A 39 4.83 -0.05 2.87
CA VAL A 39 5.19 -1.28 3.57
C VAL A 39 3.91 -2.02 3.94
N ALA A 40 3.93 -3.34 3.84
CA ALA A 40 2.84 -4.23 4.20
C ALA A 40 3.40 -5.44 4.96
N ASP A 41 2.84 -5.73 6.13
CA ASP A 41 3.14 -6.91 6.96
C ASP A 41 2.08 -7.98 6.68
N GLY A 42 2.50 -9.12 6.12
CA GLY A 42 1.61 -10.21 5.71
C GLY A 42 1.26 -11.13 6.87
N VAL A 43 -0.03 -11.41 7.06
CA VAL A 43 -0.52 -12.35 8.06
C VAL A 43 -1.33 -13.48 7.43
N GLY A 44 -0.97 -14.71 7.76
CA GLY A 44 -1.68 -15.90 7.28
C GLY A 44 -1.10 -17.19 7.84
N GLY A 45 -1.61 -18.32 7.34
CA GLY A 45 -0.90 -19.59 7.44
C GLY A 45 -0.02 -19.82 6.19
N ALA A 46 0.92 -20.75 6.25
CA ALA A 46 1.77 -21.14 5.11
C ALA A 46 2.44 -19.93 4.41
N GLN A 47 2.24 -19.73 3.11
CA GLN A 47 2.76 -18.59 2.33
C GLN A 47 1.73 -17.47 2.17
N ALA A 48 0.63 -17.50 2.93
CA ALA A 48 -0.53 -16.70 2.58
C ALA A 48 -0.33 -15.21 2.92
N GLY A 49 0.45 -14.87 3.95
CA GLY A 49 0.85 -13.50 4.25
C GLY A 49 1.70 -12.87 3.14
N GLU A 50 2.72 -13.59 2.65
CA GLU A 50 3.58 -13.20 1.52
C GLU A 50 2.75 -12.83 0.27
N VAL A 51 1.78 -13.67 -0.10
CA VAL A 51 0.90 -13.40 -1.25
C VAL A 51 0.02 -12.17 -1.05
N ALA A 52 -0.52 -11.97 0.16
CA ALA A 52 -1.36 -10.81 0.46
C ALA A 52 -0.55 -9.49 0.43
N SER A 53 0.63 -9.47 1.07
CA SER A 53 1.48 -8.28 1.14
C SER A 53 2.03 -7.89 -0.24
N GLN A 54 2.47 -8.87 -1.04
CA GLN A 54 2.94 -8.63 -2.40
C GLN A 54 1.82 -8.06 -3.28
N MET A 55 0.63 -8.67 -3.26
CA MET A 55 -0.52 -8.22 -4.06
C MET A 55 -0.93 -6.77 -3.73
N ALA A 56 -0.86 -6.37 -2.46
CA ALA A 56 -1.11 -4.99 -2.06
C ALA A 56 -0.08 -4.00 -2.64
N MET A 57 1.20 -4.36 -2.65
CA MET A 57 2.26 -3.52 -3.22
C MET A 57 2.17 -3.42 -4.75
N GLU A 58 1.84 -4.52 -5.43
CA GLU A 58 1.67 -4.55 -6.89
C GLU A 58 0.50 -3.66 -7.34
N ILE A 59 -0.70 -3.84 -6.76
CA ILE A 59 -1.89 -3.05 -7.12
C ILE A 59 -1.68 -1.55 -6.84
N LEU A 60 -1.10 -1.21 -5.67
CA LEU A 60 -0.80 0.18 -5.33
C LEU A 60 0.25 0.80 -6.26
N GLY A 61 1.29 0.04 -6.60
CA GLY A 61 2.33 0.46 -7.54
C GLY A 61 1.78 0.69 -8.95
N GLU A 62 0.96 -0.22 -9.46
CA GLU A 62 0.29 -0.08 -10.76
C GLU A 62 -0.67 1.11 -10.81
N ALA A 63 -1.43 1.37 -9.75
CA ALA A 63 -2.35 2.51 -9.69
C ALA A 63 -1.61 3.85 -9.82
N PHE A 64 -0.51 4.04 -9.09
CA PHE A 64 0.29 5.27 -9.16
C PHE A 64 1.14 5.37 -10.45
N ASN A 65 1.63 4.24 -10.98
CA ASN A 65 2.33 4.22 -12.28
C ASN A 65 1.42 4.64 -13.45
N ASN A 66 0.13 4.29 -13.38
CA ASN A 66 -0.86 4.59 -14.43
C ASN A 66 -1.71 5.84 -14.14
N ALA A 67 -1.50 6.50 -13.00
CA ALA A 67 -2.23 7.72 -12.64
C ALA A 67 -1.99 8.84 -13.66
N LEU A 68 -3.07 9.53 -14.06
CA LEU A 68 -2.95 10.68 -14.97
C LEU A 68 -2.28 11.85 -14.22
N PRO A 69 -1.45 12.67 -14.87
CA PRO A 69 -0.88 13.86 -14.25
C PRO A 69 -1.95 14.78 -13.67
N GLY A 70 -1.86 15.11 -12.38
CA GLY A 70 -2.85 15.90 -11.65
C GLY A 70 -4.07 15.12 -11.15
N SER A 71 -4.03 13.78 -11.14
CA SER A 71 -5.00 12.95 -10.40
C SER A 71 -4.93 13.25 -8.90
N ASP A 72 -6.06 13.14 -8.21
CA ASP A 72 -6.10 13.23 -6.75
C ASP A 72 -5.42 12.00 -6.13
N ALA A 73 -4.28 12.21 -5.48
CA ALA A 73 -3.51 11.13 -4.88
C ALA A 73 -4.25 10.41 -3.73
N GLU A 74 -5.16 11.10 -3.03
CA GLU A 74 -5.96 10.49 -1.96
C GLU A 74 -6.99 9.53 -2.57
N GLN A 75 -7.64 9.94 -3.66
CA GLN A 75 -8.59 9.09 -4.39
C GLN A 75 -7.90 7.91 -5.10
N VAL A 76 -6.72 8.12 -5.71
CA VAL A 76 -5.94 7.03 -6.32
C VAL A 76 -5.52 6.00 -5.27
N MET A 77 -5.09 6.46 -4.09
CA MET A 77 -4.70 5.60 -2.98
C MET A 77 -5.89 4.85 -2.38
N GLU A 78 -7.03 5.51 -2.15
CA GLU A 78 -8.27 4.89 -1.67
C GLU A 78 -8.71 3.75 -2.61
N LEU A 79 -8.86 4.05 -3.90
CA LEU A 79 -9.31 3.09 -4.90
C LEU A 79 -8.34 1.90 -5.05
N ALA A 80 -7.03 2.14 -5.02
CA ALA A 80 -6.02 1.09 -5.13
C ALA A 80 -6.02 0.15 -3.91
N LEU A 81 -6.16 0.70 -2.70
CA LEU A 81 -6.20 -0.08 -1.47
C LEU A 81 -7.54 -0.82 -1.28
N ASP A 82 -8.66 -0.25 -1.73
CA ASP A 82 -9.95 -0.96 -1.82
C ASP A 82 -9.90 -2.10 -2.85
N GLN A 83 -9.28 -1.88 -4.00
CA GLN A 83 -9.07 -2.92 -5.02
C GLN A 83 -8.16 -4.04 -4.48
N ALA A 84 -7.09 -3.70 -3.77
CA ALA A 84 -6.24 -4.67 -3.09
C ALA A 84 -7.02 -5.46 -2.02
N ASN A 85 -7.81 -4.78 -1.18
CA ASN A 85 -8.66 -5.45 -0.20
C ASN A 85 -9.63 -6.45 -0.86
N ALA A 86 -10.30 -6.04 -1.94
CA ALA A 86 -11.23 -6.90 -2.66
C ALA A 86 -10.56 -8.12 -3.30
N ALA A 87 -9.38 -7.93 -3.93
CA ALA A 87 -8.62 -9.01 -4.55
C ALA A 87 -8.09 -10.02 -3.52
N ILE A 88 -7.49 -9.53 -2.42
CA ILE A 88 -6.97 -10.36 -1.33
C ILE A 88 -8.12 -11.12 -0.66
N TYR A 89 -9.22 -10.43 -0.33
CA TYR A 89 -10.41 -11.04 0.26
C TYR A 89 -10.98 -12.15 -0.63
N GLN A 90 -11.22 -11.86 -1.92
CA GLN A 90 -11.74 -12.84 -2.87
C GLN A 90 -10.85 -14.09 -2.92
N MET A 91 -9.54 -13.91 -3.13
CA MET A 91 -8.61 -15.04 -3.24
C MET A 91 -8.52 -15.84 -1.92
N SER A 92 -8.63 -15.18 -0.75
CA SER A 92 -8.69 -15.86 0.55
C SER A 92 -9.93 -16.74 0.72
N THR A 93 -11.05 -16.39 0.07
CA THR A 93 -12.30 -17.16 0.13
C THR A 93 -12.39 -18.26 -0.93
N GLU A 94 -11.73 -18.10 -2.07
CA GLU A 94 -11.75 -19.06 -3.18
C GLU A 94 -10.69 -20.16 -3.05
N LEU A 95 -9.50 -19.83 -2.53
CA LEU A 95 -8.36 -20.74 -2.44
C LEU A 95 -8.10 -21.18 -1.00
N SER A 96 -8.50 -22.40 -0.65
CA SER A 96 -8.35 -22.96 0.71
C SER A 96 -6.93 -22.95 1.29
N GLN A 97 -5.91 -22.89 0.43
CA GLN A 97 -4.49 -22.81 0.81
C GLN A 97 -4.03 -21.38 1.20
N LEU A 98 -4.83 -20.37 0.85
CA LEU A 98 -4.65 -18.95 1.18
C LEU A 98 -5.76 -18.46 2.12
N ALA A 99 -6.48 -19.38 2.77
CA ALA A 99 -7.55 -19.05 3.69
C ALA A 99 -7.03 -18.17 4.83
N GLN A 100 -7.80 -17.13 5.16
CA GLN A 100 -7.46 -16.13 6.17
C GLN A 100 -6.21 -15.27 5.87
N MET A 101 -5.74 -15.21 4.61
CA MET A 101 -4.70 -14.26 4.26
C MET A 101 -5.19 -12.82 4.39
N ALA A 102 -4.38 -12.00 5.02
CA ALA A 102 -4.58 -10.57 5.12
C ALA A 102 -3.20 -9.88 5.20
N THR A 103 -3.18 -8.55 5.09
CA THR A 103 -1.93 -7.80 5.26
C THR A 103 -2.21 -6.42 5.83
N THR A 104 -1.30 -5.89 6.65
CA THR A 104 -1.32 -4.47 6.98
C THR A 104 -0.89 -3.65 5.77
N VAL A 105 -1.16 -2.35 5.78
CA VAL A 105 -0.57 -1.41 4.82
C VAL A 105 -0.29 -0.08 5.50
N VAL A 106 0.89 0.47 5.20
CA VAL A 106 1.17 1.89 5.35
C VAL A 106 1.77 2.40 4.05
N ALA A 107 1.20 3.47 3.51
CA ALA A 107 1.57 4.06 2.23
C ALA A 107 1.80 5.57 2.37
N LEU A 108 2.74 6.08 1.57
CA LEU A 108 3.11 7.49 1.48
C LEU A 108 3.32 7.85 0.01
N HIS A 109 2.54 8.81 -0.49
CA HIS A 109 2.79 9.49 -1.76
C HIS A 109 3.31 10.90 -1.51
N LEU A 110 4.34 11.32 -2.26
CA LEU A 110 4.99 12.63 -2.17
C LEU A 110 5.00 13.32 -3.54
N ASP A 111 4.28 14.44 -3.68
CA ASP A 111 4.38 15.32 -4.86
C ASP A 111 4.45 16.80 -4.43
N GLY A 112 5.57 17.45 -4.76
CA GLY A 112 5.87 18.80 -4.34
C GLY A 112 5.80 18.97 -2.81
N ASN A 113 5.06 19.97 -2.33
CA ASN A 113 4.89 20.19 -0.90
C ASN A 113 3.70 19.39 -0.30
N ILE A 114 3.21 18.34 -0.96
CA ILE A 114 2.05 17.54 -0.53
C ILE A 114 2.50 16.10 -0.22
N ALA A 115 2.11 15.62 0.96
CA ALA A 115 2.17 14.21 1.33
C ALA A 115 0.75 13.66 1.54
N THR A 116 0.44 12.54 0.89
CA THR A 116 -0.80 11.78 1.09
C THR A 116 -0.43 10.44 1.71
N ILE A 117 -1.09 10.10 2.81
CA ILE A 117 -0.81 8.91 3.64
C ILE A 117 -2.05 8.04 3.66
N GLY A 118 -1.88 6.73 3.53
CA GLY A 118 -2.94 5.74 3.66
C GLY A 118 -2.51 4.57 4.54
N HIS A 119 -3.39 4.14 5.44
CA HIS A 119 -3.03 3.22 6.52
C HIS A 119 -4.16 2.28 6.92
N ALA A 120 -3.83 0.99 7.09
CA ALA A 120 -4.63 0.00 7.81
C ALA A 120 -3.74 -1.07 8.47
N GLY A 121 -3.74 -1.15 9.80
CA GLY A 121 -2.95 -2.13 10.57
C GLY A 121 -2.09 -1.47 11.64
N ASP A 122 -0.92 -2.03 11.93
CA ASP A 122 0.07 -1.52 12.89
C ASP A 122 1.48 -1.33 12.28
N SER A 123 1.61 -1.47 10.96
CA SER A 123 2.74 -0.89 10.21
C SER A 123 2.72 0.64 10.30
N ARG A 124 3.86 1.28 10.55
CA ARG A 124 3.92 2.69 10.94
C ARG A 124 4.62 3.59 9.92
N LEU A 125 4.12 4.82 9.82
CA LEU A 125 4.81 5.94 9.19
C LEU A 125 5.33 6.89 10.26
N TYR A 126 6.61 7.24 10.16
CA TYR A 126 7.24 8.33 10.90
C TYR A 126 7.78 9.39 9.95
N ARG A 127 7.86 10.63 10.44
CA ARG A 127 8.51 11.78 9.81
C ARG A 127 9.40 12.46 10.84
N LEU A 128 10.69 12.55 10.56
CA LEU A 128 11.66 13.35 11.31
C LEU A 128 11.82 14.69 10.59
N ASP A 129 11.57 15.78 11.30
CA ASP A 129 11.82 17.14 10.80
C ASP A 129 13.27 17.57 11.02
N ARG A 130 13.70 18.59 10.27
CA ARG A 130 15.05 19.17 10.30
C ARG A 130 15.51 19.66 11.69
N ASP A 131 14.58 19.96 12.59
CA ASP A 131 14.89 20.34 13.99
C ASP A 131 15.12 19.13 14.92
N GLY A 132 14.96 17.90 14.41
CA GLY A 132 15.04 16.65 15.14
C GLY A 132 13.72 16.18 15.77
N THR A 133 12.60 16.87 15.50
CA THR A 133 11.28 16.44 16.01
C THR A 133 10.78 15.21 15.24
N LEU A 134 10.63 14.08 15.94
CA LEU A 134 10.02 12.88 15.38
C LEU A 134 8.51 12.93 15.54
N HIS A 135 7.80 12.81 14.42
CA HIS A 135 6.36 12.66 14.36
C HIS A 135 6.00 11.26 13.90
N ARG A 136 5.26 10.53 14.73
CA ARG A 136 4.52 9.35 14.29
C ARG A 136 3.25 9.82 13.58
N GLU A 137 3.06 9.43 12.32
CA GLU A 137 2.00 9.96 11.46
C GLU A 137 0.75 9.07 11.40
N THR A 138 0.87 7.79 11.76
CA THR A 138 -0.21 6.79 11.86
C THR A 138 -0.43 6.31 13.30
N GLU A 139 -1.69 6.00 13.64
CA GLU A 139 -2.06 5.31 14.88
C GLU A 139 -2.33 3.83 14.58
N ASP A 140 -1.89 2.90 15.44
CA ASP A 140 -2.11 1.47 15.21
C ASP A 140 -3.61 1.12 15.29
N HIS A 141 -4.04 0.24 14.39
CA HIS A 141 -5.35 -0.41 14.38
C HIS A 141 -5.23 -1.76 15.08
N SER A 142 -4.96 -1.71 16.39
CA SER A 142 -4.89 -2.87 17.26
C SER A 142 -5.89 -2.79 18.41
N VAL A 143 -6.28 -3.96 18.95
CA VAL A 143 -7.24 -4.04 20.06
C VAL A 143 -6.77 -3.20 21.26
N VAL A 144 -5.47 -3.17 21.54
CA VAL A 144 -4.93 -2.39 22.67
C VAL A 144 -4.92 -0.88 22.37
N ALA A 145 -4.65 -0.47 21.14
CA ALA A 145 -4.71 0.93 20.74
C ALA A 145 -6.15 1.47 20.84
N ASP A 146 -7.15 0.66 20.48
CA ASP A 146 -8.57 1.00 20.65
C ASP A 146 -8.98 1.12 22.13
N GLU A 147 -8.48 0.26 23.02
CA GLU A 147 -8.70 0.37 24.48
C GLU A 147 -8.04 1.62 25.08
N VAL A 148 -6.85 1.99 24.63
CA VAL A 148 -6.16 3.24 25.03
C VAL A 148 -6.93 4.45 24.53
N ARG A 149 -7.30 4.49 23.24
CA ARG A 149 -8.08 5.59 22.63
C ARG A 149 -9.44 5.78 23.30
N ALA A 150 -10.04 4.71 23.82
CA ALA A 150 -11.27 4.76 24.58
C ALA A 150 -11.09 5.07 26.09
N GLY A 151 -9.87 5.35 26.54
CA GLY A 151 -9.55 5.69 27.94
C GLY A 151 -9.70 4.53 28.93
N ARG A 152 -9.71 3.28 28.45
CA ARG A 152 -9.85 2.07 29.27
C ARG A 152 -8.51 1.43 29.64
N MET A 153 -7.43 1.83 28.96
CA MET A 153 -6.06 1.36 29.14
C MET A 153 -5.08 2.54 29.04
N THR A 154 -3.91 2.48 29.69
CA THR A 154 -2.81 3.44 29.47
C THR A 154 -1.84 2.93 28.40
N GLU A 155 -1.06 3.83 27.79
CA GLU A 155 -0.02 3.45 26.80
C GLU A 155 0.97 2.42 27.38
N GLU A 156 1.47 2.66 28.60
CA GLU A 156 2.36 1.72 29.34
C GLU A 156 1.71 0.33 29.55
N GLN A 157 0.38 0.28 29.77
CA GLN A 157 -0.33 -0.99 29.88
C GLN A 157 -0.45 -1.69 28.52
N ALA A 158 -0.69 -0.95 27.44
CA ALA A 158 -0.80 -1.49 26.08
C ALA A 158 0.53 -2.09 25.58
N GLU A 159 1.65 -1.42 25.82
CA GLU A 159 3.00 -1.91 25.46
C GLU A 159 3.35 -3.26 26.10
N ASN A 160 2.79 -3.53 27.28
CA ASN A 160 3.01 -4.74 28.07
C ASN A 160 1.85 -5.75 27.96
N HIS A 161 0.81 -5.46 27.17
CA HIS A 161 -0.38 -6.29 27.09
C HIS A 161 -0.15 -7.54 26.20
N PRO A 162 -0.60 -8.75 26.60
CA PRO A 162 -0.39 -9.97 25.81
C PRO A 162 -1.07 -9.96 24.43
N ALA A 163 -2.10 -9.13 24.24
CA ALA A 163 -2.80 -8.97 22.97
C ALA A 163 -2.35 -7.74 22.16
N LYS A 164 -1.16 -7.19 22.42
CA LYS A 164 -0.71 -5.93 21.79
C LYS A 164 -0.52 -6.02 20.26
N ASN A 165 -0.16 -7.20 19.76
CA ASN A 165 0.00 -7.52 18.34
C ASN A 165 -1.32 -8.02 17.69
N VAL A 166 -2.47 -7.84 18.34
CA VAL A 166 -3.77 -8.24 17.77
C VAL A 166 -4.34 -7.05 17.00
N ILE A 167 -4.06 -7.01 15.70
CA ILE A 167 -4.65 -6.05 14.77
C ILE A 167 -6.15 -6.27 14.60
N ASN A 168 -6.88 -5.19 14.35
CA ASN A 168 -8.32 -5.21 14.10
C ASN A 168 -8.73 -4.59 12.75
N ARG A 169 -7.76 -4.12 11.95
CA ARG A 169 -7.94 -3.79 10.53
C ARG A 169 -6.74 -4.29 9.74
N ALA A 170 -7.02 -4.90 8.59
CA ALA A 170 -6.04 -5.36 7.62
C ALA A 170 -6.74 -5.48 6.25
N LEU A 171 -5.99 -5.34 5.15
CA LEU A 171 -6.49 -5.64 3.81
C LEU A 171 -6.76 -7.15 3.70
N GLY A 172 -7.89 -7.52 3.10
CA GLY A 172 -8.27 -8.92 2.85
C GLY A 172 -8.93 -9.65 4.02
N ALA A 173 -8.91 -9.09 5.23
CA ALA A 173 -9.55 -9.70 6.41
C ALA A 173 -11.09 -9.64 6.35
N GLU A 174 -11.65 -8.61 5.72
CA GLU A 174 -13.09 -8.38 5.55
C GLU A 174 -13.41 -7.94 4.10
N PRO A 175 -14.67 -8.08 3.63
CA PRO A 175 -15.06 -7.65 2.28
C PRO A 175 -14.80 -6.17 1.96
N SER A 176 -14.70 -5.35 3.00
CA SER A 176 -14.39 -3.91 2.95
C SER A 176 -13.52 -3.56 4.14
N VAL A 177 -12.51 -2.72 3.94
CA VAL A 177 -11.62 -2.23 4.99
C VAL A 177 -11.89 -0.75 5.26
N LYS A 178 -11.80 -0.30 6.52
CA LYS A 178 -11.79 1.14 6.81
C LYS A 178 -10.35 1.65 6.81
N LEU A 179 -9.94 2.23 5.69
CA LEU A 179 -8.68 2.96 5.55
C LEU A 179 -8.71 4.25 6.39
N ASP A 180 -7.57 4.59 6.98
CA ASP A 180 -7.32 5.93 7.51
C ASP A 180 -6.44 6.68 6.49
N LEU A 181 -7.03 7.66 5.81
CA LEU A 181 -6.40 8.50 4.79
C LEU A 181 -6.10 9.91 5.34
N LYS A 182 -4.98 10.51 4.91
CA LYS A 182 -4.51 11.80 5.44
C LYS A 182 -3.60 12.52 4.43
N THR A 183 -4.12 13.55 3.76
CA THR A 183 -3.31 14.51 3.00
C THR A 183 -2.86 15.70 3.85
N LYS A 184 -1.61 16.13 3.70
CA LYS A 184 -1.03 17.29 4.41
C LYS A 184 0.01 18.04 3.56
N LEU A 185 0.28 19.28 3.96
CA LEU A 185 1.46 20.00 3.51
C LEU A 185 2.70 19.51 4.26
N VAL A 186 3.84 19.47 3.56
CA VAL A 186 5.14 19.06 4.11
C VAL A 186 6.22 20.07 3.80
N SER A 187 7.17 20.20 4.72
CA SER A 187 8.38 21.01 4.54
C SER A 187 9.45 20.24 3.77
N HIS A 188 10.44 20.97 3.27
CA HIS A 188 11.70 20.40 2.79
C HIS A 188 12.58 19.94 3.96
N ASP A 189 13.54 19.08 3.65
CA ASP A 189 14.56 18.54 4.56
C ASP A 189 13.98 17.62 5.66
N CYS A 190 12.93 16.88 5.31
CA CYS A 190 12.30 15.87 6.17
C CYS A 190 12.82 14.46 5.84
N THR A 191 12.89 13.58 6.84
CA THR A 191 13.18 12.15 6.65
C THR A 191 11.95 11.33 7.03
N TYR A 192 11.45 10.49 6.13
CA TYR A 192 10.36 9.56 6.38
C TYR A 192 10.87 8.15 6.61
N LEU A 193 10.17 7.40 7.46
CA LEU A 193 10.34 5.97 7.67
C LEU A 193 8.97 5.30 7.60
N LEU A 194 8.79 4.38 6.66
CA LEU A 194 7.71 3.40 6.68
C LEU A 194 8.30 2.10 7.21
N CYS A 195 7.65 1.42 8.15
CA CYS A 195 8.16 0.15 8.68
C CYS A 195 7.07 -0.80 9.18
N SER A 196 7.33 -2.10 9.07
CA SER A 196 6.54 -3.15 9.74
C SER A 196 6.80 -3.15 11.25
N ASP A 197 5.96 -3.86 11.99
CA ASP A 197 6.03 -3.83 13.45
C ASP A 197 7.34 -4.44 13.98
N GLY A 198 7.98 -5.34 13.22
CA GLY A 198 9.26 -5.96 13.53
C GLY A 198 10.42 -4.99 13.67
N VAL A 199 10.33 -3.78 13.13
CA VAL A 199 11.28 -2.70 13.45
C VAL A 199 10.95 -2.09 14.82
N THR A 200 9.72 -1.67 15.03
CA THR A 200 9.30 -0.88 16.21
C THR A 200 9.21 -1.70 17.50
N ARG A 201 9.07 -3.04 17.40
CA ARG A 201 9.23 -3.98 18.51
C ARG A 201 10.64 -3.99 19.10
N HIS A 202 11.65 -3.75 18.27
CA HIS A 202 13.06 -3.82 18.68
C HIS A 202 13.69 -2.43 18.89
N ILE A 203 13.22 -1.40 18.17
CA ILE A 203 13.77 -0.04 18.22
C ILE A 203 12.69 0.96 18.67
N PRO A 204 12.80 1.55 19.87
CA PRO A 204 11.84 2.54 20.36
C PRO A 204 11.98 3.88 19.63
N ASP A 205 10.87 4.63 19.54
CA ASP A 205 10.77 5.92 18.84
C ASP A 205 11.92 6.90 19.11
N LYS A 206 12.38 7.00 20.37
CA LYS A 206 13.51 7.88 20.74
C LYS A 206 14.83 7.49 20.06
N GLU A 207 15.04 6.21 19.82
CA GLU A 207 16.23 5.69 19.11
C GLU A 207 16.04 5.76 17.60
N LEU A 208 14.81 5.52 17.09
CA LEU A 208 14.48 5.79 15.69
C LEU A 208 14.78 7.25 15.30
N ALA A 209 14.44 8.23 16.15
CA ALA A 209 14.78 9.63 15.91
C ALA A 209 16.29 9.88 15.74
N GLN A 210 17.14 9.15 16.48
CA GLN A 210 18.60 9.24 16.37
C GLN A 210 19.14 8.53 15.13
N ILE A 211 18.55 7.39 14.76
CA ILE A 211 18.96 6.63 13.57
C ILE A 211 18.57 7.39 12.29
N LEU A 212 17.36 7.95 12.25
CA LEU A 212 16.85 8.72 11.10
C LEU A 212 17.55 10.07 10.88
N SER A 213 18.32 10.57 11.87
CA SER A 213 19.10 11.81 11.71
C SER A 213 20.39 11.63 10.89
N GLY A 214 20.76 10.42 10.48
CA GLY A 214 21.86 10.18 9.52
C GLY A 214 21.52 10.70 8.12
N ASP A 215 22.53 10.89 7.26
CA ASP A 215 22.33 11.48 5.93
C ASP A 215 21.94 10.45 4.85
N ASP A 216 22.59 9.29 4.79
CA ASP A 216 22.37 8.26 3.75
C ASP A 216 21.27 7.26 4.14
N PRO A 217 20.16 7.16 3.37
CA PRO A 217 19.12 6.16 3.57
C PRO A 217 19.64 4.71 3.67
N ASN A 218 20.69 4.35 2.92
CA ASN A 218 21.22 2.98 2.93
C ASN A 218 21.89 2.64 4.26
N GLU A 219 22.67 3.57 4.80
CA GLU A 219 23.31 3.45 6.11
C GLU A 219 22.27 3.42 7.24
N ILE A 220 21.21 4.25 7.15
CA ILE A 220 20.07 4.20 8.08
C ILE A 220 19.43 2.80 8.06
N CYS A 221 19.10 2.27 6.88
CA CYS A 221 18.55 0.92 6.71
C CYS A 221 19.50 -0.16 7.28
N ARG A 222 20.81 -0.04 7.07
CA ARG A 222 21.82 -0.96 7.65
C ARG A 222 21.78 -0.93 9.18
N ILE A 223 21.75 0.26 9.78
CA ILE A 223 21.71 0.44 11.23
C ILE A 223 20.40 -0.11 11.83
N ILE A 224 19.26 0.13 11.18
CA ILE A 224 17.96 -0.44 11.59
C ILE A 224 18.05 -1.97 11.62
N LYS A 225 18.49 -2.60 10.52
CA LYS A 225 18.62 -4.06 10.44
C LYS A 225 19.56 -4.62 11.50
N GLU A 226 20.75 -4.03 11.65
CA GLU A 226 21.73 -4.48 12.64
C GLU A 226 21.23 -4.35 14.08
N THR A 227 20.52 -3.27 14.40
CA THR A 227 19.94 -3.06 15.74
C THR A 227 18.83 -4.07 16.03
N CYS A 228 17.95 -4.36 15.06
CA CYS A 228 16.95 -5.42 15.20
C CYS A 228 17.59 -6.80 15.39
N TYR A 229 18.61 -7.14 14.60
CA TYR A 229 19.35 -8.41 14.73
C TYR A 229 20.05 -8.56 16.08
N GLN A 230 20.70 -7.50 16.58
CA GLN A 230 21.34 -7.49 17.90
C GLN A 230 20.33 -7.66 19.05
N ARG A 231 19.06 -7.32 18.82
CA ARG A 231 17.94 -7.46 19.77
C ARG A 231 17.09 -8.70 19.54
N GLY A 232 17.50 -9.59 18.63
CA GLY A 232 16.91 -10.92 18.44
C GLY A 232 16.07 -11.11 17.18
N ALA A 233 15.67 -10.03 16.48
CA ALA A 233 14.86 -10.06 15.25
C ALA A 233 13.76 -11.15 15.29
N GLU A 234 12.86 -11.02 16.28
CA GLU A 234 11.83 -12.02 16.63
C GLU A 234 10.70 -12.14 15.60
N ASP A 235 10.65 -11.24 14.63
CA ASP A 235 9.66 -11.19 13.55
C ASP A 235 10.32 -10.82 12.22
N ASN A 236 9.55 -10.84 11.13
CA ASN A 236 9.95 -10.21 9.88
C ASN A 236 10.18 -8.71 10.10
N LEU A 237 11.13 -8.09 9.38
CA LEU A 237 11.44 -6.69 9.56
C LEU A 237 11.63 -5.98 8.22
N THR A 238 10.88 -4.91 8.02
CA THR A 238 10.94 -4.10 6.80
C THR A 238 10.93 -2.62 7.14
N ALA A 239 11.80 -1.87 6.48
CA ALA A 239 11.92 -0.42 6.58
C ALA A 239 12.17 0.18 5.20
N VAL A 240 11.42 1.23 4.86
CA VAL A 240 11.68 2.11 3.71
C VAL A 240 11.96 3.51 4.26
N VAL A 241 13.17 4.00 4.00
CA VAL A 241 13.66 5.30 4.43
C VAL A 241 13.67 6.23 3.23
N ILE A 242 13.08 7.43 3.38
CA ILE A 242 13.01 8.44 2.32
C ILE A 242 13.54 9.78 2.86
N LYS A 243 14.55 10.35 2.21
CA LYS A 243 14.96 11.75 2.37
C LYS A 243 14.19 12.61 1.38
N TYR A 244 13.61 13.69 1.87
CA TYR A 244 12.80 14.63 1.10
C TYR A 244 13.40 16.02 1.17
N ASP A 245 14.42 16.25 0.34
CA ASP A 245 15.31 17.40 0.44
C ASP A 245 14.83 18.55 -0.45
N GLY A 246 15.00 19.78 0.02
CA GLY A 246 14.69 20.97 -0.77
C GLY A 246 15.74 21.19 -1.86
N VAL A 247 15.30 21.40 -3.10
CA VAL A 247 16.18 21.87 -4.17
C VAL A 247 16.30 23.39 -4.06
N GLU A 248 17.30 23.84 -3.30
CA GLU A 248 17.81 25.22 -3.39
C GLU A 248 18.03 25.57 -4.88
N PRO A 249 17.37 26.61 -5.43
CA PRO A 249 17.57 27.00 -6.81
C PRO A 249 19.00 27.50 -6.97
N ASN A 250 19.81 26.71 -7.67
CA ASN A 250 21.24 26.95 -7.85
C ASN A 250 21.47 28.39 -8.34
N SER A 251 22.02 29.26 -7.49
CA SER A 251 22.25 30.67 -7.78
C SER A 251 23.51 30.83 -8.66
N THR A 252 23.49 30.17 -9.81
CA THR A 252 24.51 30.21 -10.87
C THR A 252 23.86 30.49 -12.22
N HIS A 253 22.84 31.34 -12.23
CA HIS A 253 22.70 32.28 -13.33
C HIS A 253 23.60 33.47 -12.99
N GLN A 254 24.78 33.50 -13.62
CA GLN A 254 25.32 34.80 -13.99
C GLN A 254 24.25 35.48 -14.82
N GLU A 255 23.90 36.70 -14.43
CA GLU A 255 23.08 37.57 -15.27
C GLU A 255 23.90 37.85 -16.53
N ASP A 256 23.59 37.13 -17.62
CA ASP A 256 23.95 37.56 -18.96
C ASP A 256 23.19 38.88 -19.19
N GLU A 257 23.84 40.00 -18.87
CA GLU A 257 23.34 41.33 -19.21
C GLU A 257 23.00 41.35 -20.71
N PRO A 258 21.80 41.82 -21.10
CA PRO A 258 21.51 42.03 -22.52
C PRO A 258 22.52 43.03 -23.08
N PRO A 259 23.05 42.81 -24.30
CA PRO A 259 24.15 43.60 -24.82
C PRO A 259 23.75 45.08 -24.91
N VAL A 260 24.56 45.94 -24.30
CA VAL A 260 24.42 47.40 -24.37
C VAL A 260 24.46 47.84 -25.82
N VAL A 261 23.34 48.36 -26.32
CA VAL A 261 23.28 49.08 -27.59
C VAL A 261 23.78 50.49 -27.33
N GLU A 262 24.94 50.84 -27.90
CA GLU A 262 25.38 52.24 -27.95
C GLU A 262 24.49 53.02 -28.93
N GLU A 263 23.68 53.96 -28.42
CA GLU A 263 23.04 54.98 -29.23
C GLU A 263 23.85 56.30 -29.18
N ASP A 264 24.32 56.72 -30.36
CA ASP A 264 25.05 57.96 -30.62
C ASP A 264 24.11 59.19 -30.43
N PRO A 265 24.50 60.26 -29.72
CA PRO A 265 23.52 61.21 -29.18
C PRO A 265 23.17 62.33 -30.17
N ALA A 266 21.93 62.36 -30.64
CA ALA A 266 21.36 63.50 -31.36
C ALA A 266 19.92 63.82 -30.89
N GLU A 267 19.70 65.12 -30.62
CA GLU A 267 18.39 65.78 -30.50
C GLU A 267 17.48 65.41 -29.30
N PHE A 268 17.73 66.06 -28.16
CA PHE A 268 16.67 66.42 -27.21
C PHE A 268 16.38 67.92 -27.29
N ASP A 269 15.16 68.28 -27.69
CA ASP A 269 14.58 69.61 -27.46
C ASP A 269 13.10 69.49 -27.09
N THR A 270 12.75 69.64 -25.81
CA THR A 270 11.86 70.74 -25.34
C THR A 270 11.42 70.60 -23.85
N VAL A 271 11.88 71.58 -23.05
CA VAL A 271 11.08 72.43 -22.14
C VAL A 271 10.18 71.79 -21.03
N ALA A 272 10.82 71.55 -19.87
CA ALA A 272 10.67 72.30 -18.59
C ALA A 272 9.50 72.13 -17.58
N SER A 273 9.92 72.20 -16.29
CA SER A 273 9.20 72.62 -15.05
C SER A 273 8.29 71.58 -14.38
N VAL A 274 8.21 71.44 -13.02
CA VAL A 274 8.31 72.44 -11.93
C VAL A 274 9.01 71.90 -10.63
N ARG A 275 9.87 72.75 -10.01
CA ARG A 275 10.40 72.86 -8.60
C ARG A 275 10.02 71.79 -7.53
N LEU A 276 10.95 71.10 -6.82
CA LEU A 276 11.94 71.54 -5.77
C LEU A 276 11.34 72.09 -4.43
N PRO A 277 12.01 71.98 -3.25
CA PRO A 277 12.45 70.80 -2.47
C PRO A 277 12.20 70.98 -0.93
N ILE A 278 12.84 70.19 -0.04
CA ILE A 278 13.44 70.53 1.30
C ILE A 278 13.35 69.39 2.36
N GLU A 279 14.52 68.95 2.81
CA GLU A 279 14.89 68.48 4.17
C GLU A 279 15.89 69.52 4.76
N PRO A 280 16.29 69.60 6.08
CA PRO A 280 16.45 68.49 7.04
C PRO A 280 16.26 68.74 8.59
N THR A 281 16.04 67.63 9.32
CA THR A 281 16.56 67.24 10.68
C THR A 281 16.33 68.19 11.92
N PRO A 282 16.86 67.94 13.17
CA PRO A 282 15.99 67.82 14.37
C PRO A 282 16.40 68.73 15.57
N GLU A 283 15.66 68.70 16.72
CA GLU A 283 16.20 68.71 18.13
C GLU A 283 15.15 68.91 19.27
N LEU A 284 15.44 68.26 20.42
CA LEU A 284 15.23 68.61 21.85
C LEU A 284 13.85 68.85 22.55
N MET A 285 13.62 67.98 23.56
CA MET A 285 13.39 68.24 25.01
C MET A 285 12.03 68.65 25.65
N ASN A 286 11.93 68.23 26.94
CA ASN A 286 11.05 68.67 28.05
C ASN A 286 9.57 68.19 28.10
N GLU A 287 8.92 67.98 29.25
CA GLU A 287 9.31 67.56 30.64
C GLU A 287 8.01 67.40 31.48
N ILE A 288 7.79 66.26 32.18
CA ILE A 288 7.15 66.12 33.53
C ILE A 288 5.63 66.54 33.66
N PRO A 289 4.81 66.08 34.67
CA PRO A 289 5.06 65.21 35.83
C PRO A 289 4.22 63.91 35.91
N ALA A 290 4.55 63.09 36.92
CA ALA A 290 3.72 62.00 37.44
C ALA A 290 2.83 62.49 38.62
N GLU A 291 1.80 61.69 38.98
CA GLU A 291 1.08 61.82 40.25
C GLU A 291 1.06 60.45 40.95
N GLU A 292 1.14 60.45 42.29
CA GLU A 292 1.45 59.28 43.12
C GLU A 292 0.23 58.43 43.49
N LEU A 293 0.44 57.13 43.74
CA LEU A 293 -0.17 56.42 44.87
C LEU A 293 0.52 55.07 45.16
N SER A 294 1.08 54.98 46.37
CA SER A 294 1.49 53.76 47.10
C SER A 294 0.93 53.90 48.54
N PRO A 295 1.10 52.96 49.52
CA PRO A 295 1.74 51.63 49.53
C PRO A 295 0.69 50.53 49.89
N GLU A 296 0.89 49.39 50.56
CA GLU A 296 2.01 48.68 51.24
C GLU A 296 1.82 47.13 51.08
N PRO A 297 2.81 46.27 51.43
CA PRO A 297 2.83 44.83 51.09
C PRO A 297 2.50 43.88 52.25
N SER A 298 2.52 42.57 51.98
CA SER A 298 2.80 41.53 53.00
C SER A 298 3.92 40.61 52.55
N ALA A 299 5.00 40.59 53.31
CA ALA A 299 6.08 39.59 53.26
C ALA A 299 5.68 38.38 54.17
N LEU A 300 6.47 37.32 54.44
CA LEU A 300 7.92 37.15 54.63
C LEU A 300 8.30 35.64 54.52
N ALA A 301 9.51 35.35 54.03
CA ALA A 301 10.55 34.41 54.56
C ALA A 301 10.24 32.93 54.92
N GLU A 302 11.18 31.97 54.83
CA GLU A 302 12.57 31.90 54.31
C GLU A 302 12.99 30.41 54.09
N PRO A 303 14.11 30.11 53.39
CA PRO A 303 14.62 28.74 53.16
C PRO A 303 15.69 28.30 54.18
N ILE A 304 15.93 26.98 54.31
CA ILE A 304 17.05 26.42 55.10
C ILE A 304 17.68 25.22 54.37
N GLU A 305 19.01 25.28 54.21
CA GLU A 305 19.95 24.17 53.96
C GLU A 305 21.07 24.24 55.03
N PRO A 306 22.10 23.37 55.05
CA PRO A 306 22.09 21.90 55.10
C PRO A 306 22.97 21.37 56.27
N VAL A 307 22.95 20.07 56.58
CA VAL A 307 24.01 19.44 57.42
C VAL A 307 24.38 18.04 56.92
N VAL A 308 25.69 17.78 56.85
CA VAL A 308 26.34 16.49 56.60
C VAL A 308 27.00 15.98 57.88
N ASP A 309 27.05 14.65 58.07
CA ASP A 309 28.19 13.98 58.73
C ASP A 309 28.28 12.49 58.33
N ALA A 310 29.44 11.84 58.55
CA ALA A 310 29.89 10.71 57.75
C ALA A 310 30.32 9.41 58.49
N ALA A 311 29.89 8.27 57.93
CA ALA A 311 30.66 7.01 57.75
C ALA A 311 31.12 6.21 59.01
N PRO A 312 31.79 5.02 58.90
CA PRO A 312 32.08 4.20 57.71
C PRO A 312 31.80 2.66 57.81
N ALA A 313 31.77 2.02 56.62
CA ALA A 313 32.24 0.68 56.22
C ALA A 313 32.04 -0.61 57.08
N ASN A 314 31.58 -1.70 56.44
CA ASN A 314 32.41 -2.91 56.25
C ASN A 314 31.97 -3.82 55.06
N GLU A 315 32.78 -4.83 54.74
CA GLU A 315 32.88 -5.57 53.46
C GLU A 315 31.97 -6.82 53.26
N THR A 316 32.11 -7.42 52.07
CA THR A 316 31.86 -8.83 51.63
C THR A 316 30.46 -9.31 51.20
N ALA A 317 30.47 -10.10 50.12
CA ALA A 317 29.37 -10.85 49.49
C ALA A 317 29.61 -12.38 49.68
N PRO A 318 28.88 -13.30 49.02
CA PRO A 318 27.48 -13.31 48.55
C PRO A 318 26.65 -14.42 49.25
N ALA A 319 25.33 -14.49 49.01
CA ALA A 319 24.52 -15.63 49.49
C ALA A 319 23.45 -16.08 48.47
N VAL A 320 23.35 -17.40 48.30
CA VAL A 320 22.40 -18.13 47.45
C VAL A 320 21.01 -18.17 48.11
N SER A 321 19.94 -18.14 47.33
CA SER A 321 18.59 -18.50 47.78
C SER A 321 17.88 -19.42 46.79
N GLU A 322 17.63 -20.66 47.22
CA GLU A 322 16.88 -21.72 46.51
C GLU A 322 15.36 -21.45 46.46
N PRO A 323 14.61 -22.11 45.56
CA PRO A 323 13.18 -21.85 45.35
C PRO A 323 12.26 -22.49 46.41
N LEU A 324 11.10 -21.87 46.65
CA LEU A 324 10.04 -22.40 47.51
C LEU A 324 9.08 -23.36 46.77
N PRO A 325 8.41 -24.30 47.47
CA PRO A 325 7.93 -25.54 46.87
C PRO A 325 6.46 -25.57 46.41
N LEU A 326 6.16 -26.50 45.50
CA LEU A 326 4.80 -26.94 45.13
C LEU A 326 4.15 -27.82 46.23
N PRO A 327 2.84 -27.72 46.48
CA PRO A 327 2.07 -28.73 47.19
C PRO A 327 1.40 -29.75 46.22
N VAL A 328 1.32 -31.01 46.63
CA VAL A 328 0.82 -32.14 45.81
C VAL A 328 -0.34 -32.86 46.50
N GLN A 329 -1.43 -33.03 45.75
CA GLN A 329 -2.51 -34.05 45.83
C GLN A 329 -3.35 -34.27 47.12
N ALA A 330 -4.65 -34.42 46.91
CA ALA A 330 -5.47 -35.49 47.51
C ALA A 330 -6.56 -35.93 46.52
N GLU A 331 -6.78 -37.23 46.36
CA GLU A 331 -7.79 -37.81 45.45
C GLU A 331 -9.19 -37.90 46.08
N GLY A 332 -10.24 -37.89 45.26
CA GLY A 332 -11.62 -38.18 45.67
C GLY A 332 -12.52 -38.49 44.45
N ALA A 333 -13.27 -39.59 44.49
CA ALA A 333 -13.95 -40.16 43.32
C ALA A 333 -15.36 -39.58 43.03
N ALA A 334 -15.84 -39.83 41.81
CA ALA A 334 -16.98 -39.20 41.14
C ALA A 334 -18.40 -39.46 41.72
N PRO A 335 -19.39 -38.64 41.27
CA PRO A 335 -20.51 -39.23 40.53
C PRO A 335 -20.87 -38.46 39.22
N PRO A 336 -21.63 -39.08 38.28
CA PRO A 336 -21.96 -38.47 36.98
C PRO A 336 -23.35 -37.82 36.93
N ILE A 337 -23.43 -36.53 36.55
CA ILE A 337 -24.67 -35.78 36.22
C ILE A 337 -24.29 -34.77 35.11
N THR A 338 -24.67 -34.97 33.85
CA THR A 338 -25.86 -34.44 33.13
C THR A 338 -25.80 -32.92 32.80
N GLU A 339 -26.21 -32.57 31.59
CA GLU A 339 -26.13 -31.24 30.96
C GLU A 339 -26.91 -30.13 31.72
N GLU A 340 -26.37 -28.89 31.75
CA GLU A 340 -27.09 -27.69 31.24
C GLU A 340 -26.21 -26.41 31.26
N ARG A 341 -26.09 -25.75 30.09
CA ARG A 341 -25.82 -24.30 29.85
C ARG A 341 -24.47 -23.74 30.37
N ARG A 342 -23.80 -22.79 29.70
CA ARG A 342 -24.37 -21.61 29.01
C ARG A 342 -23.39 -21.08 27.95
N ALA A 343 -23.55 -21.48 26.69
CA ALA A 343 -22.96 -20.77 25.55
C ALA A 343 -23.78 -19.49 25.28
N THR A 344 -23.13 -18.44 24.78
CA THR A 344 -23.73 -17.12 24.57
C THR A 344 -24.62 -17.04 23.32
N ASP A 345 -25.76 -16.35 23.43
CA ASP A 345 -26.76 -16.21 22.39
C ASP A 345 -26.28 -15.30 21.23
N PHE A 346 -25.93 -15.88 20.07
CA PHE A 346 -25.81 -15.11 18.82
C PHE A 346 -26.14 -15.86 17.52
N THR A 347 -26.38 -17.18 17.55
CA THR A 347 -26.57 -18.01 16.34
C THR A 347 -27.99 -18.58 16.16
N ARG A 348 -28.95 -18.20 17.01
CA ARG A 348 -30.31 -18.79 16.98
C ARG A 348 -31.34 -18.03 16.12
N ASP A 349 -31.15 -16.73 15.90
CA ASP A 349 -32.13 -15.89 15.19
C ASP A 349 -32.05 -16.00 13.65
N TYR A 350 -30.93 -16.49 13.10
CA TYR A 350 -30.75 -16.62 11.65
C TYR A 350 -31.47 -17.82 11.01
N VAL A 351 -31.89 -18.82 11.78
CA VAL A 351 -32.53 -20.04 11.25
C VAL A 351 -34.05 -19.92 11.25
N THR A 352 -34.64 -19.35 12.30
CA THR A 352 -36.11 -19.28 12.50
C THR A 352 -36.80 -18.30 11.55
N ALA A 353 -36.11 -17.25 11.09
CA ALA A 353 -36.63 -16.33 10.06
C ALA A 353 -36.90 -17.03 8.72
N ARG A 354 -36.12 -18.06 8.36
CA ARG A 354 -36.13 -18.68 7.03
C ARG A 354 -37.20 -19.77 6.86
N GLU A 355 -37.79 -20.24 7.95
CA GLU A 355 -38.91 -21.20 7.93
C GLU A 355 -40.27 -20.49 7.88
N ALA A 356 -40.44 -19.44 8.70
CA ALA A 356 -41.70 -18.66 8.75
C ALA A 356 -42.06 -17.99 7.41
N ASP A 357 -41.07 -17.46 6.68
CA ASP A 357 -41.31 -16.89 5.35
C ASP A 357 -41.53 -17.96 4.27
N ARG A 358 -41.05 -19.19 4.50
CA ARG A 358 -41.27 -20.32 3.58
C ARG A 358 -42.69 -20.89 3.71
N GLU A 359 -43.23 -20.95 4.93
CA GLU A 359 -44.64 -21.30 5.18
C GLU A 359 -45.60 -20.23 4.68
N ARG A 360 -45.26 -18.94 4.84
CA ARG A 360 -46.04 -17.83 4.27
C ARG A 360 -46.07 -17.88 2.74
N LEU A 361 -44.94 -18.15 2.09
CA LEU A 361 -44.88 -18.27 0.64
C LEU A 361 -45.65 -19.49 0.12
N ALA A 362 -45.67 -20.59 0.88
CA ALA A 362 -46.47 -21.78 0.57
C ALA A 362 -47.98 -21.52 0.70
N GLN A 363 -48.43 -20.82 1.76
CA GLN A 363 -49.84 -20.47 1.93
C GLN A 363 -50.36 -19.53 0.84
N VAL A 364 -49.52 -18.64 0.29
CA VAL A 364 -49.89 -17.76 -0.84
C VAL A 364 -50.01 -18.52 -2.17
N LEU A 365 -49.55 -19.77 -2.25
CA LEU A 365 -49.55 -20.57 -3.49
C LEU A 365 -50.63 -21.66 -3.55
N GLU A 366 -51.43 -21.90 -2.50
CA GLU A 366 -52.41 -23.01 -2.44
C GLU A 366 -53.90 -22.60 -2.43
N GLU A 367 -54.28 -21.33 -2.53
CA GLU A 367 -55.70 -20.98 -2.73
C GLU A 367 -56.18 -21.25 -4.17
N SER A 368 -57.15 -22.16 -4.27
CA SER A 368 -57.60 -22.84 -5.50
C SER A 368 -58.85 -22.16 -6.13
N PRO A 369 -59.54 -22.69 -7.17
CA PRO A 369 -59.84 -21.86 -8.33
C PRO A 369 -61.33 -21.50 -8.49
N ALA A 370 -61.56 -20.62 -9.49
CA ALA A 370 -62.80 -20.30 -10.20
C ALA A 370 -63.46 -18.96 -9.85
N GLU A 371 -63.30 -17.98 -10.75
CA GLU A 371 -64.46 -17.45 -11.50
C GLU A 371 -64.05 -16.85 -12.87
N ARG A 372 -65.03 -16.48 -13.70
CA ARG A 372 -64.90 -16.42 -15.17
C ARG A 372 -64.56 -15.04 -15.75
N SER A 373 -63.91 -15.09 -16.91
CA SER A 373 -63.85 -14.05 -17.97
C SER A 373 -63.30 -12.66 -17.61
N GLY A 374 -61.99 -12.47 -17.80
CA GLY A 374 -61.36 -11.15 -17.87
C GLY A 374 -59.88 -11.15 -18.27
N GLY A 375 -59.12 -12.14 -17.79
CA GLY A 375 -57.64 -12.12 -17.75
C GLY A 375 -56.88 -11.94 -19.08
N ARG A 376 -57.47 -12.23 -20.26
CA ARG A 376 -56.75 -12.07 -21.54
C ARG A 376 -56.46 -10.60 -21.91
N ARG A 377 -57.28 -9.64 -21.46
CA ARG A 377 -57.04 -8.21 -21.75
C ARG A 377 -56.02 -7.59 -20.81
N THR A 378 -56.06 -7.94 -19.52
CA THR A 378 -55.09 -7.47 -18.52
C THR A 378 -53.69 -8.01 -18.77
N LEU A 379 -53.56 -9.28 -19.17
CA LEU A 379 -52.25 -9.90 -19.43
C LEU A 379 -51.60 -9.36 -20.72
N LEU A 380 -52.39 -9.07 -21.76
CA LEU A 380 -51.91 -8.35 -22.95
C LEU A 380 -51.55 -6.87 -22.65
N ALA A 381 -52.30 -6.20 -21.77
CA ALA A 381 -51.98 -4.83 -21.35
C ALA A 381 -50.68 -4.77 -20.52
N ALA A 382 -50.46 -5.72 -19.61
CA ALA A 382 -49.23 -5.84 -18.83
C ALA A 382 -48.02 -6.12 -19.73
N LEU A 383 -48.15 -7.03 -20.71
CA LEU A 383 -47.08 -7.31 -21.68
C LEU A 383 -46.78 -6.10 -22.58
N GLY A 384 -47.82 -5.37 -23.01
CA GLY A 384 -47.67 -4.13 -23.76
C GLY A 384 -46.98 -3.01 -22.97
N ALA A 385 -47.31 -2.87 -21.68
CA ALA A 385 -46.65 -1.91 -20.79
C ALA A 385 -45.18 -2.26 -20.54
N LEU A 386 -44.85 -3.56 -20.42
CA LEU A 386 -43.46 -4.03 -20.29
C LEU A 386 -42.63 -3.69 -21.52
N ILE A 387 -43.14 -3.97 -22.73
CA ILE A 387 -42.47 -3.68 -24.00
C ILE A 387 -42.33 -2.17 -24.25
N LEU A 388 -43.34 -1.38 -23.87
CA LEU A 388 -43.27 0.08 -23.97
C LEU A 388 -42.26 0.66 -22.96
N GLY A 389 -42.21 0.11 -21.75
CA GLY A 389 -41.25 0.49 -20.71
C GLY A 389 -39.79 0.19 -21.11
N THR A 390 -39.51 -0.97 -21.70
CA THR A 390 -38.16 -1.29 -22.20
C THR A 390 -37.77 -0.45 -23.41
N ALA A 391 -38.71 -0.16 -24.32
CA ALA A 391 -38.45 0.73 -25.46
C ALA A 391 -38.14 2.18 -25.01
N ILE A 392 -38.87 2.71 -24.02
CA ILE A 392 -38.60 4.03 -23.44
C ILE A 392 -37.27 4.01 -22.66
N GLY A 393 -36.98 2.97 -21.88
CA GLY A 393 -35.72 2.82 -21.16
C GLY A 393 -34.50 2.79 -22.08
N LEU A 394 -34.55 2.00 -23.16
CA LEU A 394 -33.52 1.97 -24.21
C LEU A 394 -33.38 3.33 -24.92
N GLY A 395 -34.49 4.03 -25.17
CA GLY A 395 -34.47 5.39 -25.74
C GLY A 395 -33.78 6.40 -24.82
N VAL A 396 -34.09 6.39 -23.52
CA VAL A 396 -33.45 7.26 -22.51
C VAL A 396 -31.98 6.92 -22.32
N TYR A 397 -31.61 5.63 -22.36
CA TYR A 397 -30.22 5.21 -22.33
C TYR A 397 -29.43 5.75 -23.54
N HIS A 398 -29.93 5.53 -24.76
CA HIS A 398 -29.26 5.97 -25.99
C HIS A 398 -29.24 7.49 -26.22
N PHE A 399 -30.22 8.26 -25.73
CA PHE A 399 -30.27 9.72 -25.91
C PHE A 399 -29.80 10.53 -24.69
N GLY A 400 -29.75 9.92 -23.50
CA GLY A 400 -29.39 10.60 -22.25
C GLY A 400 -27.99 10.25 -21.70
N PHE A 401 -27.48 9.06 -22.02
CA PHE A 401 -26.23 8.53 -21.44
C PHE A 401 -25.21 8.04 -22.48
N ALA A 402 -25.46 8.25 -23.78
CA ALA A 402 -24.44 8.03 -24.80
C ALA A 402 -23.32 9.07 -24.66
N GLU A 403 -22.12 8.60 -24.33
CA GLU A 403 -20.93 9.43 -24.16
C GLU A 403 -20.59 10.22 -25.44
N LYS A 404 -20.15 11.46 -25.28
CA LYS A 404 -19.64 12.25 -26.41
C LYS A 404 -18.28 11.70 -26.85
N PRO A 405 -17.93 11.75 -28.14
CA PRO A 405 -16.61 11.30 -28.59
C PRO A 405 -15.53 12.15 -27.94
N ILE A 406 -14.58 11.49 -27.27
CA ILE A 406 -13.33 12.11 -26.83
C ILE A 406 -12.43 12.19 -28.08
N GLU A 407 -11.81 13.35 -28.34
CA GLU A 407 -10.77 13.46 -29.37
C GLU A 407 -9.58 12.59 -28.96
N GLU A 408 -9.22 11.61 -29.80
CA GLU A 408 -8.04 10.76 -29.56
C GLU A 408 -6.75 11.64 -29.58
N PRO A 409 -6.02 11.77 -28.45
CA PRO A 409 -4.70 12.37 -28.51
C PRO A 409 -3.75 11.39 -29.19
N SER A 410 -2.96 11.88 -30.15
CA SER A 410 -1.98 11.07 -30.88
C SER A 410 -1.03 10.35 -29.92
N LEU A 411 -1.00 9.02 -29.98
CA LEU A 411 -0.13 8.17 -29.15
C LEU A 411 1.32 8.69 -29.18
N PRO A 412 1.92 9.04 -28.03
CA PRO A 412 3.36 9.31 -28.00
C PRO A 412 4.12 8.03 -28.32
N ASN A 413 5.18 8.17 -29.12
CA ASN A 413 6.00 7.05 -29.54
C ASN A 413 6.70 6.46 -28.30
N ILE A 414 6.34 5.24 -27.90
CA ILE A 414 6.89 4.59 -26.70
C ILE A 414 8.37 4.31 -26.94
N SER A 415 9.23 5.18 -26.41
CA SER A 415 10.64 4.88 -26.24
C SER A 415 10.76 3.86 -25.10
N GLU A 416 11.47 2.75 -25.32
CA GLU A 416 11.67 1.73 -24.29
C GLU A 416 12.37 2.33 -23.07
N MET A 417 11.62 2.54 -21.99
CA MET A 417 12.20 2.91 -20.71
C MET A 417 13.11 1.77 -20.24
N ARG A 418 14.40 2.08 -20.10
CA ARG A 418 15.38 1.20 -19.47
C ARG A 418 15.31 1.45 -17.97
N SER A 419 14.90 0.43 -17.22
CA SER A 419 15.13 0.38 -15.77
C SER A 419 16.63 0.48 -15.47
N GLY A 420 16.97 0.93 -14.26
CA GLY A 420 18.36 0.86 -13.78
C GLY A 420 18.91 -0.57 -13.87
N ASN A 421 20.21 -0.70 -14.15
CA ASN A 421 20.88 -1.98 -14.45
C ASN A 421 20.94 -2.91 -13.22
N ILE A 422 19.84 -3.58 -12.89
CA ILE A 422 19.91 -4.97 -12.47
C ILE A 422 20.15 -5.76 -13.76
N ALA A 423 21.26 -6.49 -13.83
CA ALA A 423 21.52 -7.34 -14.99
C ALA A 423 20.55 -8.51 -14.94
N PHE A 424 19.55 -8.51 -15.83
CA PHE A 424 18.68 -9.66 -16.03
C PHE A 424 19.53 -10.91 -16.26
N THR A 425 19.11 -12.03 -15.68
CA THR A 425 19.64 -13.32 -16.08
C THR A 425 19.35 -13.55 -17.56
N ALA A 426 20.20 -14.33 -18.23
CA ALA A 426 19.99 -14.69 -19.64
C ALA A 426 18.61 -15.38 -19.86
N PHE A 427 18.07 -16.02 -18.82
CA PHE A 427 16.73 -16.61 -18.82
C PHE A 427 15.63 -15.55 -18.87
N GLU A 428 15.67 -14.54 -18.00
CA GLU A 428 14.68 -13.45 -17.95
C GLU A 428 14.72 -12.58 -19.22
N GLU A 429 15.92 -12.27 -19.73
CA GLU A 429 16.07 -11.53 -20.99
C GLU A 429 15.46 -12.32 -22.16
N ASN A 430 15.70 -13.64 -22.23
CA ASN A 430 15.09 -14.48 -23.25
C ASN A 430 13.57 -14.64 -23.07
N ARG A 431 13.04 -14.73 -21.84
CA ARG A 431 11.59 -14.73 -21.56
C ARG A 431 10.94 -13.44 -22.07
N ARG A 432 11.55 -12.28 -21.81
CA ARG A 432 11.10 -10.98 -22.33
C ARG A 432 11.17 -10.92 -23.85
N ASN A 433 12.18 -11.52 -24.48
CA ASN A 433 12.27 -11.62 -25.94
C ASN A 433 11.18 -12.51 -26.55
N VAL A 434 10.81 -13.61 -25.89
CA VAL A 434 9.65 -14.45 -26.27
C VAL A 434 8.35 -13.65 -26.20
N ASP A 435 8.12 -12.92 -25.10
CA ASP A 435 6.88 -12.17 -24.89
C ASP A 435 6.75 -10.96 -25.83
N LYS A 436 7.88 -10.34 -26.23
CA LYS A 436 7.92 -9.21 -27.16
C LYS A 436 7.68 -9.60 -28.62
N ASP A 437 8.29 -10.67 -29.11
CA ASP A 437 8.07 -11.20 -30.46
C ASP A 437 8.37 -12.71 -30.52
N PRO A 438 7.35 -13.57 -30.27
CA PRO A 438 7.55 -15.01 -30.22
C PRO A 438 7.88 -15.60 -31.61
N ALA A 439 7.46 -14.96 -32.70
CA ALA A 439 7.75 -15.40 -34.05
C ALA A 439 9.21 -15.13 -34.45
N LEU A 440 9.75 -13.96 -34.05
CA LEU A 440 11.14 -13.61 -34.26
C LEU A 440 12.08 -14.40 -33.34
N TYR A 441 11.65 -14.68 -32.10
CA TYR A 441 12.38 -15.55 -31.19
C TYR A 441 12.63 -16.93 -31.81
N ILE A 442 11.59 -17.62 -32.27
CA ILE A 442 11.68 -18.96 -32.89
C ILE A 442 12.60 -18.95 -34.14
N GLN A 443 12.63 -17.86 -34.90
CA GLN A 443 13.49 -17.74 -36.09
C GLN A 443 14.98 -17.53 -35.77
N ARG A 444 15.30 -17.01 -34.58
CA ARG A 444 16.67 -16.64 -34.19
C ARG A 444 17.35 -17.66 -33.28
N GLN A 445 16.59 -18.46 -32.54
CA GLN A 445 17.18 -19.42 -31.60
C GLN A 445 17.82 -20.62 -32.31
N PRO A 446 18.94 -21.15 -31.78
CA PRO A 446 19.45 -22.46 -32.17
C PRO A 446 18.50 -23.58 -31.69
N PRO A 447 18.73 -24.85 -32.07
CA PRO A 447 18.02 -25.98 -31.50
C PRO A 447 18.16 -26.00 -29.97
N PRO A 448 17.09 -26.29 -29.21
CA PRO A 448 17.10 -26.25 -27.75
C PRO A 448 18.05 -27.32 -27.18
N GLN A 449 18.78 -26.96 -26.11
CA GLN A 449 19.80 -27.80 -25.49
C GLN A 449 19.45 -28.21 -24.05
N ASP A 450 18.72 -27.37 -23.31
CA ASP A 450 18.34 -27.58 -21.91
C ASP A 450 16.84 -27.35 -21.66
N ALA A 451 16.40 -27.45 -20.39
CA ALA A 451 15.00 -27.24 -20.05
C ALA A 451 14.53 -25.79 -20.26
N ALA A 452 15.42 -24.81 -20.11
CA ALA A 452 15.10 -23.40 -20.27
C ALA A 452 14.82 -23.07 -21.74
N ASP A 453 15.67 -23.55 -22.66
CA ASP A 453 15.43 -23.45 -24.10
C ASP A 453 14.10 -24.09 -24.51
N HIS A 454 13.83 -25.30 -24.02
CA HIS A 454 12.59 -26.02 -24.30
C HIS A 454 11.35 -25.31 -23.71
N TYR A 455 11.47 -24.74 -22.52
CA TYR A 455 10.41 -23.94 -21.87
C TYR A 455 10.11 -22.66 -22.68
N LEU A 456 11.15 -21.89 -23.02
CA LEU A 456 11.03 -20.64 -23.79
C LEU A 456 10.44 -20.89 -25.18
N LEU A 457 10.84 -21.98 -25.83
CA LEU A 457 10.25 -22.43 -27.09
C LEU A 457 8.78 -22.84 -26.95
N GLY A 458 8.42 -23.51 -25.84
CA GLY A 458 7.04 -23.87 -25.52
C GLY A 458 6.15 -22.63 -25.34
N ARG A 459 6.64 -21.64 -24.57
CA ARG A 459 6.00 -20.34 -24.35
C ARG A 459 5.79 -19.58 -25.67
N ALA A 460 6.80 -19.55 -26.54
CA ALA A 460 6.69 -18.91 -27.86
C ALA A 460 5.61 -19.58 -28.74
N TYR A 461 5.54 -20.93 -28.77
CA TYR A 461 4.48 -21.62 -29.49
C TYR A 461 3.10 -21.41 -28.87
N LEU A 462 3.00 -21.32 -27.54
CA LEU A 462 1.75 -21.06 -26.82
C LEU A 462 1.18 -19.68 -27.21
N LEU A 463 2.00 -18.62 -27.17
CA LEU A 463 1.61 -17.26 -27.57
C LEU A 463 1.22 -17.16 -29.06
N LEU A 464 1.85 -17.96 -29.93
CA LEU A 464 1.46 -18.05 -31.34
C LEU A 464 0.17 -18.86 -31.57
N GLY A 465 -0.30 -19.62 -30.59
CA GLY A 465 -1.48 -20.50 -30.68
C GLY A 465 -1.18 -21.87 -31.31
N ASP A 466 0.09 -22.27 -31.44
CA ASP A 466 0.50 -23.60 -31.89
C ASP A 466 0.55 -24.58 -30.70
N LEU A 467 -0.64 -24.88 -30.18
CA LEU A 467 -0.84 -25.66 -28.95
C LEU A 467 -0.17 -27.05 -28.99
N GLN A 468 -0.05 -27.66 -30.18
CA GLN A 468 0.59 -28.96 -30.35
C GLN A 468 2.10 -28.89 -30.14
N LYS A 469 2.77 -27.88 -30.72
CA LYS A 469 4.20 -27.67 -30.50
C LYS A 469 4.49 -27.15 -29.10
N ALA A 470 3.65 -26.27 -28.55
CA ALA A 470 3.75 -25.83 -27.16
C ALA A 470 3.77 -27.01 -26.18
N LYS A 471 2.80 -27.93 -26.31
CA LYS A 471 2.71 -29.15 -25.50
C LYS A 471 3.94 -30.05 -25.63
N ALA A 472 4.45 -30.25 -26.86
CA ALA A 472 5.66 -31.04 -27.09
C ALA A 472 6.88 -30.40 -26.42
N SER A 473 7.08 -29.10 -26.60
CA SER A 473 8.20 -28.35 -25.99
C SER A 473 8.17 -28.35 -24.46
N PHE A 474 7.02 -28.11 -23.84
CA PHE A 474 6.89 -28.19 -22.37
C PHE A 474 7.11 -29.62 -21.84
N THR A 475 6.70 -30.65 -22.60
CA THR A 475 6.95 -32.05 -22.24
C THR A 475 8.45 -32.37 -22.21
N GLU A 476 9.23 -31.85 -23.16
CA GLU A 476 10.69 -32.04 -23.15
C GLU A 476 11.37 -31.18 -22.08
N ALA A 477 10.93 -29.93 -21.85
CA ALA A 477 11.43 -29.08 -20.76
C ALA A 477 11.32 -29.80 -19.41
N LYS A 478 10.15 -30.37 -19.14
CA LYS A 478 9.84 -31.11 -17.91
C LYS A 478 10.71 -32.35 -17.67
N LYS A 479 11.23 -32.99 -18.73
CA LYS A 479 12.19 -34.11 -18.60
C LYS A 479 13.61 -33.66 -18.24
N LEU A 480 13.97 -32.42 -18.61
CA LEU A 480 15.31 -31.86 -18.43
C LEU A 480 15.41 -30.96 -17.17
N MET A 481 14.29 -30.66 -16.52
CA MET A 481 14.22 -29.85 -15.30
C MET A 481 15.11 -30.38 -14.17
N ASP A 482 15.18 -31.70 -13.98
CA ASP A 482 16.01 -32.34 -12.93
C ASP A 482 17.53 -32.20 -13.19
N SER A 483 17.93 -31.70 -14.36
CA SER A 483 19.32 -31.46 -14.76
C SER A 483 19.64 -29.98 -15.05
N SER A 484 18.73 -29.06 -14.70
CA SER A 484 18.83 -27.64 -15.03
C SER A 484 19.30 -26.78 -13.85
N ASP A 485 19.68 -25.53 -14.13
CA ASP A 485 20.24 -24.62 -13.13
C ASP A 485 19.21 -24.22 -12.07
N GLU A 486 19.58 -24.35 -10.79
CA GLU A 486 18.65 -24.51 -9.66
C GLU A 486 17.79 -23.26 -9.39
N SER A 487 18.29 -22.08 -9.80
CA SER A 487 17.65 -20.77 -9.61
C SER A 487 16.35 -20.56 -10.40
N ASN A 488 16.21 -21.17 -11.58
CA ASN A 488 15.08 -20.90 -12.50
C ASN A 488 14.01 -22.02 -12.49
N ILE A 489 14.23 -23.11 -11.76
CA ILE A 489 13.37 -24.31 -11.80
C ILE A 489 11.96 -24.01 -11.28
N GLY A 490 11.80 -23.18 -10.25
CA GLY A 490 10.49 -22.82 -9.69
C GLY A 490 9.60 -22.14 -10.73
N VAL A 491 10.06 -21.01 -11.27
CA VAL A 491 9.36 -20.23 -12.29
C VAL A 491 8.98 -21.07 -13.52
N MET A 492 9.90 -21.90 -14.02
CA MET A 492 9.61 -22.81 -15.14
C MET A 492 8.56 -23.86 -14.77
N ARG A 493 8.63 -24.44 -13.56
CA ARG A 493 7.69 -25.47 -13.09
C ARG A 493 6.26 -24.95 -13.07
N ASP A 494 6.06 -23.78 -12.48
CA ASP A 494 4.72 -23.23 -12.24
C ASP A 494 4.07 -22.76 -13.55
N ASP A 495 4.82 -22.10 -14.43
CA ASP A 495 4.36 -21.74 -15.78
C ASP A 495 4.05 -23.00 -16.63
N ILE A 496 4.84 -24.08 -16.52
CA ILE A 496 4.57 -25.34 -17.22
C ILE A 496 3.30 -26.01 -16.68
N ILE A 497 3.05 -26.01 -15.37
CA ILE A 497 1.83 -26.56 -14.76
C ILE A 497 0.60 -25.80 -15.25
N LEU A 498 0.65 -24.46 -15.26
CA LEU A 498 -0.44 -23.62 -15.77
C LEU A 498 -0.69 -23.88 -17.26
N ALA A 499 0.37 -23.93 -18.07
CA ALA A 499 0.25 -24.23 -19.50
C ALA A 499 -0.28 -25.65 -19.76
N GLU A 500 0.17 -26.66 -19.00
CA GLU A 500 -0.36 -28.03 -19.09
C GLU A 500 -1.86 -28.10 -18.75
N ALA A 501 -2.33 -27.34 -17.76
CA ALA A 501 -3.75 -27.27 -17.41
C ALA A 501 -4.59 -26.71 -18.58
N VAL A 502 -4.17 -25.59 -19.18
CA VAL A 502 -4.83 -25.00 -20.36
C VAL A 502 -4.78 -25.95 -21.57
N LEU A 503 -3.67 -26.68 -21.76
CA LEU A 503 -3.43 -27.64 -22.86
C LEU A 503 -4.03 -29.05 -22.62
N ALA A 504 -4.64 -29.29 -21.46
CA ALA A 504 -5.32 -30.54 -21.11
C ALA A 504 -6.83 -30.44 -21.31
N ASP A 505 -7.43 -29.28 -21.05
CA ASP A 505 -8.86 -29.03 -21.21
C ASP A 505 -9.16 -28.49 -22.64
N PRO A 506 -9.99 -29.18 -23.45
CA PRO A 506 -10.36 -28.73 -24.79
C PRO A 506 -11.12 -27.39 -24.83
N ASP A 507 -11.97 -27.11 -23.83
CA ASP A 507 -12.77 -25.89 -23.76
C ASP A 507 -11.90 -24.71 -23.29
N ALA A 508 -10.98 -24.93 -22.35
CA ALA A 508 -9.97 -23.94 -21.97
C ALA A 508 -9.02 -23.62 -23.14
N SER A 509 -8.49 -24.65 -23.82
CA SER A 509 -7.71 -24.48 -25.05
C SER A 509 -8.46 -23.71 -26.14
N ALA A 510 -9.78 -23.92 -26.28
CA ALA A 510 -10.61 -23.21 -27.24
C ALA A 510 -10.97 -21.78 -26.80
N ALA A 511 -11.04 -21.49 -25.51
CA ALA A 511 -11.16 -20.13 -24.98
C ALA A 511 -9.86 -19.34 -25.18
N PHE A 512 -8.74 -19.87 -24.70
CA PHE A 512 -7.42 -19.28 -24.83
C PHE A 512 -7.03 -18.98 -26.29
N LYS A 513 -7.34 -19.91 -27.21
CA LYS A 513 -7.11 -19.67 -28.64
C LYS A 513 -7.97 -18.52 -29.20
N ARG A 514 -9.23 -18.38 -28.77
CA ARG A 514 -10.10 -17.27 -29.20
C ARG A 514 -9.56 -15.92 -28.72
N GLU A 515 -8.99 -15.85 -27.52
CA GLU A 515 -8.36 -14.65 -26.98
C GLU A 515 -7.09 -14.27 -27.76
N ILE A 516 -6.22 -15.24 -28.04
CA ILE A 516 -5.04 -15.05 -28.89
C ILE A 516 -5.43 -14.57 -30.30
N ASP A 517 -6.44 -15.17 -30.92
CA ASP A 517 -6.87 -14.79 -32.27
C ASP A 517 -7.61 -13.44 -32.28
N ALA A 518 -8.31 -13.07 -31.19
CA ALA A 518 -8.86 -11.73 -31.00
C ALA A 518 -7.75 -10.67 -30.85
N ALA A 519 -6.71 -10.94 -30.07
CA ALA A 519 -5.56 -10.05 -29.88
C ALA A 519 -4.76 -9.80 -31.18
N LYS A 520 -4.77 -10.76 -32.12
CA LYS A 520 -4.16 -10.63 -33.45
C LYS A 520 -4.99 -9.83 -34.45
N THR A 521 -6.25 -9.54 -34.17
CA THR A 521 -7.16 -8.89 -35.11
C THR A 521 -7.16 -7.37 -34.91
N PRO A 522 -6.59 -6.56 -35.82
CA PRO A 522 -6.66 -5.10 -35.69
C PRO A 522 -8.13 -4.64 -35.79
N LYS A 523 -8.56 -3.78 -34.87
CA LYS A 523 -9.91 -3.17 -34.90
C LYS A 523 -10.14 -2.50 -36.26
N SER A 524 -11.01 -3.08 -37.09
CA SER A 524 -11.36 -2.50 -38.38
C SER A 524 -12.16 -1.23 -38.18
N THR A 525 -11.65 -0.10 -38.68
CA THR A 525 -12.39 1.15 -38.76
C THR A 525 -13.61 0.98 -39.67
N GLU A 526 -14.82 1.00 -39.11
CA GLU A 526 -16.03 1.04 -39.93
C GLU A 526 -16.14 2.39 -40.67
N PRO A 527 -16.65 2.42 -41.91
CA PRO A 527 -16.76 3.64 -42.68
C PRO A 527 -17.91 4.52 -42.17
N ALA A 528 -17.61 5.79 -41.90
CA ALA A 528 -18.60 6.80 -41.55
C ALA A 528 -19.72 6.87 -42.61
N ASN A 529 -20.94 6.50 -42.21
CA ASN A 529 -22.07 6.41 -43.14
C ASN A 529 -22.81 7.76 -43.27
N ALA A 530 -23.26 8.06 -44.48
CA ALA A 530 -23.75 9.37 -44.89
C ALA A 530 -25.13 9.74 -44.27
N PRO A 531 -25.48 11.04 -44.17
CA PRO A 531 -26.65 11.47 -43.40
C PRO A 531 -27.99 11.22 -44.12
N ARG A 532 -28.97 10.71 -43.37
CA ARG A 532 -30.43 10.87 -43.61
C ARG A 532 -31.21 10.84 -42.30
#